data_AF-A0A535ZKT3-F1
#
_entry.id   AF-A0A535ZKT3-F1
#
_cell.length_a   1.000
_cell.length_b   1.000
_cell.length_c   1.000
_cell.angle_alpha   90.00
_cell.angle_beta   90.00
_cell.angle_gamma   90.00
#
_symmetry.space_group_name_H-M   'P 1'
#
loop_
_entity.id
_entity.type
_entity.pdbx_description
1 polymer ?
#
loop_
_entity_poly.entity_id
_entity_poly.type
_entity_poly.pdbx_seq_one_letter_code
_entity_poly.pdbx_strand_id
1 'polypeptide(L)'
;MRRLIRVAVVGLVVAAVATELSKPEEERTWHGRVWGVVPYDFRPPTWERIRSAYWNPESDSLFSDRVFGVGWAVNLYQAKRLLDSAFDRLMGAPPPLP
;
A
#
# COMPACT_ATOMS: atom_id res chain seq x y z
N MET A 1 7.67 -5.48 21.20
CA MET A 1 7.08 -4.89 19.98
C MET A 1 7.40 -5.67 18.69
N ARG A 2 8.68 -5.79 18.28
CA ARG A 2 9.06 -6.41 16.98
C ARG A 2 8.49 -7.82 16.73
N ARG A 3 8.45 -8.67 17.76
CA ARG A 3 7.91 -10.05 17.66
C ARG A 3 6.41 -10.05 17.36
N LEU A 4 5.64 -9.17 17.98
CA LEU A 4 4.19 -9.04 17.77
C LEU A 4 3.88 -8.56 16.35
N ILE A 5 4.65 -7.58 15.84
CA ILE A 5 4.50 -7.10 14.45
C ILE A 5 4.76 -8.24 13.46
N ARG A 6 5.83 -9.02 13.67
CA ARG A 6 6.13 -10.16 12.80
C ARG A 6 5.02 -11.20 12.83
N VAL A 7 4.48 -11.53 14.00
CA VAL A 7 3.35 -12.46 14.13
C VAL A 7 2.11 -11.93 13.40
N ALA A 8 1.80 -10.64 13.54
CA ALA A 8 0.67 -10.02 12.83
C ALA A 8 0.84 -10.06 11.30
N VAL A 9 2.04 -9.73 10.79
CA VAL A 9 2.34 -9.79 9.35
C VAL A 9 2.21 -11.21 8.83
N VAL A 10 2.79 -12.19 9.51
CA VAL A 10 2.68 -13.61 9.11
C VAL A 10 1.22 -14.07 9.18
N GLY A 11 0.49 -13.71 10.22
CA GLY A 11 -0.93 -14.04 10.36
C GLY A 11 -1.79 -13.48 9.22
N LEU A 12 -1.55 -12.25 8.79
CA LEU A 12 -2.24 -11.64 7.65
C LEU A 12 -1.94 -12.37 6.33
N VAL A 13 -0.69 -12.78 6.10
CA VAL A 13 -0.32 -13.58 4.92
C VAL A 13 -1.02 -14.93 4.94
N VAL A 14 -0.97 -15.64 6.08
CA VAL A 14 -1.65 -16.93 6.25
C VAL A 14 -3.15 -16.79 6.02
N ALA A 15 -3.79 -15.76 6.59
CA ALA A 15 -5.22 -15.51 6.41
C ALA A 15 -5.59 -15.23 4.95
N ALA A 16 -4.79 -14.42 4.23
CA ALA A 16 -5.00 -14.14 2.81
C ALA A 16 -4.89 -15.41 1.95
N VAL A 17 -3.86 -16.23 2.18
CA VAL A 17 -3.66 -17.50 1.47
C VAL A 17 -4.78 -18.50 1.80
N ALA A 18 -5.16 -18.63 3.08
CA ALA A 18 -6.24 -19.52 3.50
C ALA A 18 -7.58 -19.14 2.87
N THR A 19 -7.86 -17.83 2.73
CA THR A 19 -9.08 -17.31 2.09
C THR A 19 -9.16 -17.71 0.62
N GLU A 20 -8.04 -17.71 -0.10
CA GLU A 20 -8.01 -18.16 -1.50
C GLU A 20 -8.09 -19.69 -1.61
N LEU A 21 -7.39 -20.43 -0.74
CA LEU A 21 -7.43 -21.89 -0.77
C LEU A 21 -8.79 -22.47 -0.37
N SER A 22 -9.57 -21.76 0.45
CA SER A 22 -10.94 -22.16 0.80
C SER A 22 -11.93 -22.04 -0.35
N LYS A 23 -11.61 -21.29 -1.41
CA LYS A 23 -12.44 -21.18 -2.60
C LYS A 23 -12.19 -22.36 -3.55
N PRO A 24 -13.21 -22.82 -4.31
CA PRO A 24 -13.02 -23.68 -5.47
C PRO A 24 -11.94 -23.11 -6.39
N GLU A 25 -11.16 -23.95 -7.06
CA GLU A 25 -10.00 -23.51 -7.85
C GLU A 25 -10.37 -22.46 -8.91
N GLU A 26 -11.56 -22.61 -9.49
CA GLU A 26 -12.14 -21.73 -10.50
C GLU A 26 -12.50 -20.33 -9.96
N GLU A 27 -12.73 -20.20 -8.65
CA GLU A 27 -13.10 -18.95 -7.98
C GLU A 27 -11.90 -18.23 -7.33
N ARG A 28 -10.70 -18.80 -7.40
CA ARG A 28 -9.49 -18.21 -6.83
C ARG A 28 -9.02 -17.02 -7.65
N THR A 29 -9.15 -15.83 -7.09
CA THR A 29 -8.74 -14.58 -7.73
C THR A 29 -7.31 -14.19 -7.38
N TRP A 30 -6.77 -14.71 -6.26
CA TRP A 30 -5.43 -14.37 -5.75
C TRP A 30 -5.22 -12.88 -5.47
N HIS A 31 -6.31 -12.11 -5.36
CA HIS A 31 -6.31 -10.71 -4.97
C HIS A 31 -7.62 -10.38 -4.23
N GLY A 32 -7.58 -9.42 -3.31
CA GLY A 32 -8.73 -9.04 -2.50
C GLY A 32 -8.35 -8.21 -1.27
N ARG A 33 -9.21 -8.26 -0.25
CA ARG A 33 -8.94 -7.63 1.06
C ARG A 33 -9.25 -8.59 2.20
N VAL A 34 -8.31 -8.78 3.12
CA VAL A 34 -8.54 -9.49 4.38
C VAL A 34 -9.46 -8.63 5.25
N TRP A 35 -10.61 -9.20 5.64
CA TRP A 35 -11.67 -8.52 6.40
C TRP A 35 -12.13 -7.18 5.81
N GLY A 36 -12.03 -7.01 4.48
CA GLY A 36 -12.42 -5.77 3.80
C GLY A 36 -11.46 -4.59 4.00
N VAL A 37 -10.40 -4.74 4.79
CA VAL A 37 -9.50 -3.64 5.18
C VAL A 37 -8.10 -3.78 4.58
N VAL A 38 -7.45 -4.93 4.76
CA VAL A 38 -6.03 -5.10 4.37
C VAL A 38 -5.96 -5.67 2.95
N PRO A 39 -5.48 -4.92 1.95
CA PRO A 39 -5.40 -5.43 0.59
C PRO A 39 -4.35 -6.51 0.44
N TYR A 40 -4.60 -7.45 -0.48
CA TYR A 40 -3.60 -8.40 -0.95
C TYR A 40 -3.72 -8.61 -2.45
N ASP A 41 -2.58 -8.82 -3.10
CA ASP A 41 -2.51 -9.23 -4.50
C ASP A 41 -1.29 -10.15 -4.69
N PHE A 42 -1.49 -11.37 -5.16
CA PHE A 42 -0.43 -12.34 -5.44
C PHE A 42 -0.21 -12.55 -6.93
N ARG A 43 -0.84 -11.75 -7.79
CA ARG A 43 -0.62 -11.80 -9.24
C ARG A 43 0.69 -11.11 -9.62
N PRO A 44 1.38 -11.54 -10.69
CA PRO A 44 2.56 -10.85 -11.19
C PRO A 44 2.30 -9.34 -11.39
N PRO A 45 3.12 -8.46 -10.81
CA PRO A 45 2.93 -7.02 -10.95
C PRO A 45 3.27 -6.56 -12.36
N THR A 46 2.54 -5.56 -12.87
CA THR A 46 2.92 -4.85 -14.10
C THR A 46 3.62 -3.54 -13.75
N TRP A 47 4.49 -3.07 -14.66
CA TRP A 47 5.21 -1.81 -14.45
C TRP A 47 4.27 -0.61 -14.26
N GLU A 48 3.18 -0.58 -15.03
CA GLU A 48 2.14 0.44 -14.91
C GLU A 48 1.49 0.46 -13.53
N ARG A 49 1.15 -0.72 -12.97
CA ARG A 49 0.58 -0.81 -11.62
C ARG A 49 1.58 -0.41 -10.55
N ILE A 50 2.87 -0.75 -10.70
CA ILE A 50 3.94 -0.31 -9.79
C ILE A 50 4.01 1.21 -9.78
N ARG A 51 4.10 1.84 -10.95
CA ARG A 51 4.14 3.30 -11.06
C ARG A 51 2.90 3.92 -10.44
N SER A 52 1.71 3.43 -10.77
CA SER A 52 0.44 3.96 -10.24
C SER A 52 0.31 3.79 -8.71
N ALA A 53 0.81 2.71 -8.13
CA ALA A 53 0.71 2.51 -6.68
C ALA A 53 1.69 3.37 -5.89
N TYR A 54 2.93 3.53 -6.38
CA TYR A 54 4.01 4.17 -5.63
C TYR A 54 4.29 5.62 -6.06
N TRP A 55 3.90 6.03 -7.26
CA TRP A 55 4.15 7.35 -7.82
C TRP A 55 3.00 7.82 -8.71
N ASN A 56 1.88 8.18 -8.06
CA ASN A 56 0.71 8.70 -8.76
C ASN A 56 0.44 10.15 -8.34
N PRO A 57 0.82 11.12 -9.19
CA PRO A 57 0.57 12.53 -8.95
C PRO A 57 -0.91 12.93 -8.95
N GLU A 58 -1.75 12.17 -9.66
CA GLU A 58 -3.18 12.46 -9.86
C GLU A 58 -4.03 11.95 -8.68
N SER A 59 -3.52 11.02 -7.88
CA SER A 59 -4.22 10.49 -6.71
C SER A 59 -3.93 11.33 -5.49
N ASP A 60 -4.98 11.80 -4.80
CA ASP A 60 -4.86 12.47 -3.49
C ASP A 60 -4.65 11.49 -2.31
N SER A 61 -4.65 10.18 -2.57
CA SER A 61 -4.49 9.16 -1.53
C SER A 61 -3.02 8.87 -1.25
N LEU A 62 -2.62 8.95 0.04
CA LEU A 62 -1.28 8.55 0.49
C LEU A 62 -1.07 7.04 0.41
N PHE A 63 -2.12 6.26 0.68
CA PHE A 63 -2.08 4.81 0.64
C PHE A 63 -2.89 4.31 -0.55
N SER A 64 -2.31 3.36 -1.27
CA SER A 64 -2.94 2.67 -2.40
C SER A 64 -2.93 1.16 -2.17
N ASP A 65 -3.73 0.42 -2.93
CA ASP A 65 -3.69 -1.03 -2.88
C ASP A 65 -2.30 -1.52 -3.35
N ARG A 66 -1.70 -2.44 -2.60
CA ARG A 66 -0.37 -2.95 -2.92
C ARG A 66 -0.42 -3.80 -4.19
N VAL A 67 0.59 -3.63 -5.04
CA VAL A 67 0.67 -4.32 -6.34
C VAL A 67 1.03 -5.80 -6.20
N PHE A 68 1.80 -6.15 -5.16
CA PHE A 68 2.17 -7.53 -4.86
C PHE A 68 2.40 -7.75 -3.35
N GLY A 69 1.85 -8.83 -2.80
CA GLY A 69 1.87 -9.19 -1.39
C GLY A 69 0.66 -8.66 -0.63
N VAL A 70 0.79 -8.58 0.70
CA VAL A 70 -0.28 -8.16 1.63
C VAL A 70 0.04 -6.79 2.23
N GLY A 71 -0.95 -5.92 2.35
CA GLY A 71 -0.87 -4.58 2.91
C GLY A 71 -1.07 -3.48 1.87
N TRP A 72 -0.77 -2.24 2.25
CA TRP A 72 -0.89 -1.05 1.40
C TRP A 72 0.45 -0.68 0.75
N ALA A 73 0.38 -0.08 -0.43
CA ALA A 73 1.50 0.67 -1.01
C ALA A 73 1.43 2.13 -0.54
N VAL A 74 2.58 2.80 -0.56
CA VAL A 74 2.68 4.22 -0.18
C VAL A 74 2.95 5.01 -1.45
N ASN A 75 2.07 5.96 -1.74
CA ASN A 75 2.26 6.91 -2.83
C ASN A 75 3.30 7.96 -2.40
N LEU A 76 4.52 7.79 -2.86
CA LEU A 76 5.66 8.61 -2.47
C LEU A 76 5.53 10.06 -2.94
N TYR A 77 4.81 10.30 -4.04
CA TYR A 77 4.52 11.66 -4.50
C TYR A 77 3.67 12.42 -3.47
N GLN A 78 2.61 11.78 -2.97
CA GLN A 78 1.75 12.38 -1.94
C GLN A 78 2.47 12.48 -0.59
N ALA A 79 3.30 11.50 -0.24
CA ALA A 79 4.15 11.58 0.95
C ALA A 79 5.05 12.82 0.90
N LYS A 80 5.68 13.10 -0.24
CA LYS A 80 6.48 14.32 -0.45
C LYS A 80 5.63 15.58 -0.28
N ARG A 81 4.46 15.68 -0.93
CA ARG A 81 3.57 16.84 -0.80
C ARG A 81 3.17 17.12 0.65
N LEU A 82 2.87 16.06 1.41
CA LEU A 82 2.52 16.18 2.82
C LEU A 82 3.70 16.66 3.67
N LEU A 83 4.91 16.16 3.39
CA LEU A 83 6.13 16.61 4.05
C LEU A 83 6.44 18.07 3.75
N ASP A 84 6.36 18.48 2.48
CA ASP A 84 6.57 19.88 2.06
C ASP A 84 5.56 20.80 2.78
N SER A 85 4.27 20.43 2.74
CA SER A 85 3.21 21.19 3.41
C SER A 85 3.39 21.27 4.93
N ALA A 86 3.89 20.21 5.56
CA ALA A 86 4.16 20.19 6.99
C ALA A 86 5.38 21.07 7.34
N PHE A 87 6.43 21.00 6.53
CA PHE A 87 7.64 21.80 6.67
C PHE A 87 7.32 23.30 6.58
N ASP A 88 6.57 23.71 5.56
CA ASP A 88 6.18 25.11 5.35
C ASP A 88 5.39 25.67 6.55
N ARG A 89 4.51 24.85 7.15
CA ARG A 89 3.74 25.24 8.35
C ARG A 89 4.62 25.38 9.59
N LEU A 90 5.65 24.55 9.72
CA LEU A 90 6.51 24.51 10.90
C LEU A 90 7.61 25.57 10.86
N MET A 91 8.21 25.80 9.69
CA MET A 91 9.36 26.70 9.54
C MET A 91 8.99 28.10 9.06
N GLY A 92 7.75 28.32 8.64
CA GLY A 92 7.40 29.46 7.78
C GLY A 92 7.95 29.21 6.37
N ALA A 93 7.19 29.58 5.32
CA ALA A 93 7.59 29.31 3.94
C ALA A 93 9.04 29.79 3.70
N PRO A 94 9.97 28.90 3.27
CA PRO A 94 11.32 29.32 2.94
C PRO A 94 11.26 30.36 1.82
N PRO A 95 12.10 31.41 1.87
CA PRO A 95 12.12 32.41 0.81
C PRO A 95 12.36 31.73 -0.54
N PRO A 96 11.73 32.21 -1.63
CA PRO A 96 11.95 31.63 -2.96
C PRO A 96 13.44 31.63 -3.26
N LEU A 97 13.95 30.47 -3.70
CA LEU A 97 15.35 30.35 -4.12
C LEU A 97 15.57 31.31 -5.31
N PRO A 98 16.68 32.07 -5.33
CA PRO A 98 16.99 33.05 -6.36
C PRO A 98 17.19 32.42 -7.75
#